data_AF-A0A078IVR4-F1
#
_entry.id   AF-A0A078IVR4-F1
#
_cell.length_a   1.000
_cell.length_b   1.000
_cell.length_c   1.000
_cell.angle_alpha   90.00
_cell.angle_beta   90.00
_cell.angle_gamma   90.00
#
_symmetry.space_group_name_H-M   'P 1'
#
loop_
_entity.id
_entity.type
_entity.pdbx_description
1 polymer ?
#
loop_
_entity_poly.entity_id
_entity_poly.type
_entity_poly.pdbx_seq_one_letter_code
_entity_poly.pdbx_strand_id
1 'polypeptide(L)'
;MIQVDQKKEAVLLPIYGSMVPFHVSNQQDSTRNNYIRIIFSVITLKNQGAIYLKEVTFRCKDSKRSSEVVQAIKTLRRQVNARESERIERGTLVNQEKLQLAGNKFRPLRLSGLWIRPQFSGRKRVPGALEAHANGFRYSTTRPNERVDVLFANVKHAFLQPAEKEMLTILHFHLHNHIMLGNKKTKDVQFYVEVMDAVQSLGGGGRRSSPSAYDPGEILEEQRERDRKNKINVDFNHFATRVSALEFEQPLRELGFSGVTDKARVFIVPTSSCLVMLTETPVLVVSLSEVEIVNLERVVFGQKYFDMAIVFKDFKKDVLKINAIDTSYLEGIKKWLDAIDIKYYESKANLMWRPILKRITDDPQGFIDDGGWEFLNLERSDSEPEESDQGYEPPDAEDESESEDEDSESESERTKKKKKRTTEEEKCKRRLSVRFLEKIMDLSMFRLQLFFYNNHFSFIIIYIIVHNYDLAKKKY
;
A
#
# COMPACT_ATOMS: atom_id res chain seq x y z
N MET A 1 -6.08 45.17 19.39
CA MET A 1 -6.40 44.80 18.00
C MET A 1 -5.64 43.52 17.67
N ILE A 2 -6.30 42.47 17.16
CA ILE A 2 -5.61 41.20 16.83
C ILE A 2 -4.70 41.42 15.62
N GLN A 3 -3.48 40.90 15.68
CA GLN A 3 -2.52 40.97 14.58
C GLN A 3 -1.94 39.57 14.31
N VAL A 4 -1.57 39.32 13.05
CA VAL A 4 -0.96 38.05 12.63
C VAL A 4 0.46 38.34 12.16
N ASP A 5 1.44 37.81 12.88
CA ASP A 5 2.85 37.87 12.49
C ASP A 5 3.21 36.63 11.68
N GLN A 6 3.25 36.78 10.36
CA GLN A 6 3.61 35.70 9.45
C GLN A 6 5.07 35.26 9.57
N LYS A 7 5.99 36.17 9.96
CA LYS A 7 7.42 35.86 10.05
C LYS A 7 7.74 35.03 11.29
N LYS A 8 7.03 35.29 12.39
CA LYS A 8 7.20 34.58 13.67
C LYS A 8 6.14 33.50 13.93
N GLU A 9 5.29 33.23 12.95
CA GLU A 9 4.26 32.18 13.01
C GLU A 9 3.33 32.32 14.23
N ALA A 10 3.05 33.56 14.62
CA ALA A 10 2.35 33.90 15.85
C ALA A 10 1.15 34.82 15.60
N VAL A 11 0.09 34.59 16.39
CA VAL A 11 -1.07 35.47 16.49
C VAL A 11 -0.91 36.32 17.75
N LEU A 12 -0.93 37.64 17.59
CA LEU A 12 -0.82 38.59 18.69
C LEU A 12 -2.22 38.98 19.17
N LEU A 13 -2.53 38.63 20.42
CA LEU A 13 -3.83 38.86 21.03
C LEU A 13 -3.77 39.96 22.09
N PRO A 14 -4.70 40.94 22.08
CA PRO A 14 -4.75 42.00 23.08
C PRO A 14 -5.38 41.48 24.38
N ILE A 15 -4.57 41.11 25.37
CA ILE A 15 -5.00 40.67 26.70
C ILE A 15 -4.76 41.82 27.67
N TYR A 16 -5.84 42.39 28.21
CA TYR A 16 -5.81 43.53 29.15
C TYR A 16 -4.87 44.68 28.75
N GLY A 17 -4.86 45.05 27.46
CA GLY A 17 -4.04 46.14 26.93
C GLY A 17 -2.62 45.75 26.52
N SER A 18 -2.19 44.52 26.82
CA SER A 18 -0.89 43.97 26.37
C SER A 18 -1.07 43.05 25.17
N MET A 19 -0.18 43.13 24.18
CA MET A 19 -0.18 42.23 23.03
C MET A 19 0.61 40.96 23.37
N VAL A 20 -0.09 39.84 23.50
CA VAL A 20 0.50 38.56 23.87
C VAL A 20 0.61 37.66 22.64
N PRO A 21 1.82 37.16 22.28
CA PRO A 21 2.00 36.27 21.15
C PRO A 21 1.62 34.82 21.49
N PHE A 22 0.90 34.17 20.57
CA PHE A 22 0.58 32.76 20.63
C PHE A 22 0.94 32.07 19.32
N HIS A 23 1.63 30.93 19.38
CA HIS A 23 1.97 30.17 18.18
C HIS A 23 0.72 29.60 17.50
N VAL A 24 0.69 29.62 16.17
CA VAL A 24 -0.50 29.26 15.38
C VAL A 24 -0.86 27.77 15.44
N SER A 25 0.10 26.89 15.77
CA SER A 25 -0.11 25.43 15.84
C SER A 25 -1.12 25.02 16.92
N ASN A 26 -1.27 25.83 17.96
CA ASN A 26 -2.06 25.49 19.13
C ASN A 26 -3.45 26.12 19.08
N GLN A 27 -4.05 26.35 17.90
CA GLN A 27 -5.29 27.13 17.79
C GLN A 27 -6.32 26.55 16.80
N GLN A 28 -7.59 26.52 17.22
CA GLN A 28 -8.77 26.34 16.39
C GLN A 28 -9.64 27.61 16.40
N ASP A 29 -9.98 28.11 15.23
CA ASP A 29 -10.63 29.43 15.09
C ASP A 29 -12.01 29.30 14.44
N SER A 30 -13.01 29.93 15.05
CA SER A 30 -14.35 30.03 14.48
C SER A 30 -14.86 31.47 14.50
N THR A 31 -15.68 31.79 13.50
CA THR A 31 -16.38 33.08 13.38
C THR A 31 -17.87 32.82 13.36
N ARG A 32 -18.58 33.35 14.37
CA ARG A 32 -20.03 33.46 14.37
C ARG A 32 -20.40 34.85 14.88
N ASN A 33 -21.32 35.54 14.20
CA ASN A 33 -21.97 36.77 14.66
C ASN A 33 -21.02 37.87 15.16
N ASN A 34 -19.97 38.21 14.39
CA ASN A 34 -18.95 39.21 14.73
C ASN A 34 -18.09 38.90 15.98
N TYR A 35 -18.09 37.65 16.43
CA TYR A 35 -17.15 37.14 17.41
C TYR A 35 -16.04 36.34 16.72
N ILE A 36 -14.80 36.60 17.10
CA ILE A 36 -13.64 35.79 16.77
C ILE A 36 -13.37 34.92 18.00
N ARG A 37 -13.63 33.62 17.88
CA ARG A 37 -13.34 32.64 18.93
C ARG A 37 -12.07 31.87 18.54
N ILE A 38 -11.08 31.90 19.42
CA ILE A 38 -9.83 31.16 19.29
C ILE A 38 -9.78 30.17 20.45
N ILE A 39 -9.78 28.89 20.12
CA ILE A 39 -9.69 27.77 21.05
C ILE A 39 -8.25 27.27 21.01
N PHE A 40 -7.59 27.16 22.15
CA PHE A 40 -6.22 26.70 22.18
C PHE A 40 -6.15 25.18 22.40
N SER A 41 -5.28 24.51 21.65
CA SER A 41 -4.97 23.10 21.87
C SER A 41 -4.05 22.98 23.08
N VAL A 42 -4.57 22.37 24.15
CA VAL A 42 -3.83 22.11 25.38
C VAL A 42 -3.16 20.75 25.26
N ILE A 43 -1.83 20.74 25.08
CA ILE A 43 -1.05 19.51 25.06
C ILE A 43 -0.71 19.17 26.52
N THR A 44 -1.52 18.31 27.14
CA THR A 44 -1.43 17.90 28.56
C THR A 44 -0.19 17.04 28.88
N LEU A 45 0.48 16.50 27.87
CA LEU A 45 1.56 15.51 28.03
C LEU A 45 2.90 16.07 28.54
N LYS A 46 3.17 17.38 28.43
CA LYS A 46 4.50 17.94 28.73
C LYS A 46 4.62 18.59 30.11
N ASN A 47 3.57 19.27 30.60
CA ASN A 47 3.58 19.94 31.90
C ASN A 47 2.30 19.60 32.67
N GLN A 48 2.28 18.44 33.32
CA GLN A 48 1.19 18.07 34.23
C GLN A 48 1.10 19.11 35.36
N GLY A 49 -0.08 19.70 35.55
CA GLY A 49 -0.35 20.71 36.60
C GLY A 49 -0.19 22.19 36.19
N ALA A 50 0.17 22.49 34.94
CA ALA A 50 0.16 23.88 34.45
C ALA A 50 -1.27 24.37 34.14
N ILE A 51 -1.55 25.64 34.37
CA ILE A 51 -2.81 26.28 33.98
C ILE A 51 -2.69 26.73 32.52
N TYR A 52 -3.62 26.26 31.68
CA TYR A 52 -3.65 26.58 30.27
C TYR A 52 -4.86 27.45 29.91
N LEU A 53 -4.66 28.34 28.95
CA LEU A 53 -5.75 29.10 28.35
C LEU A 53 -6.51 28.17 27.40
N LYS A 54 -7.80 27.88 27.67
CA LYS A 54 -8.63 27.02 26.82
C LYS A 54 -9.19 27.78 25.61
N GLU A 55 -9.71 28.98 25.84
CA GLU A 55 -10.32 29.78 24.78
C GLU A 55 -10.30 31.27 25.07
N VAL A 56 -10.38 32.06 24.01
CA VAL A 56 -10.62 33.50 24.05
C VAL A 56 -11.61 33.88 22.98
N THR A 57 -12.49 34.82 23.33
CA THR A 57 -13.51 35.33 22.43
C THR A 57 -13.43 36.85 22.35
N PHE A 58 -13.20 37.37 21.14
CA PHE A 58 -13.15 38.80 20.87
C PHE A 58 -14.38 39.24 20.08
N ARG A 59 -15.07 40.28 20.56
CA ARG A 59 -16.16 40.93 19.82
C ARG A 59 -15.60 42.03 18.94
N CYS A 60 -15.86 41.98 17.64
CA CYS A 60 -15.54 43.05 16.70
C CYS A 60 -16.83 43.76 16.26
N LYS A 61 -16.78 45.08 16.06
CA LYS A 61 -17.90 45.81 15.44
C LYS A 61 -17.84 45.74 13.90
N ASP A 62 -16.63 45.66 13.35
CA ASP A 62 -16.38 45.56 11.92
C ASP A 62 -16.29 44.09 11.48
N SER A 63 -17.33 43.64 10.78
CA SER A 63 -17.45 42.26 10.29
C SER A 63 -16.39 41.92 9.23
N LYS A 64 -16.06 42.88 8.36
CA LYS A 64 -15.11 42.68 7.27
C LYS A 64 -13.71 42.43 7.81
N ARG A 65 -13.27 43.28 8.73
CA ARG A 65 -11.97 43.13 9.40
C ARG A 65 -11.87 41.83 10.19
N SER A 66 -12.94 41.41 10.84
CA SER A 66 -12.95 40.14 11.58
C SER A 66 -12.75 38.93 10.65
N SER A 67 -13.36 38.97 9.47
CA SER A 67 -13.24 37.93 8.45
C SER A 67 -11.83 37.87 7.87
N GLU A 68 -11.22 39.02 7.57
CA GLU A 68 -9.84 39.14 7.07
C GLU A 68 -8.83 38.54 8.06
N VAL A 69 -8.94 38.88 9.35
CA VAL A 69 -8.06 38.35 10.40
C VAL A 69 -8.17 36.83 10.51
N VAL A 70 -9.39 36.30 10.53
CA VAL A 70 -9.61 34.85 10.64
C VAL A 70 -9.08 34.13 9.40
N GLN A 71 -9.24 34.71 8.21
CA GLN A 71 -8.65 34.16 6.99
C GLN A 71 -7.12 34.17 7.04
N ALA A 72 -6.50 35.23 7.58
CA ALA A 72 -5.05 35.31 7.77
C ALA A 72 -4.55 34.24 8.75
N ILE A 73 -5.22 34.05 9.90
CA ILE A 73 -4.89 33.00 10.88
C ILE A 73 -5.01 31.60 10.24
N LYS A 74 -6.14 31.32 9.57
CA LYS A 74 -6.35 30.04 8.87
C LYS A 74 -5.29 29.77 7.81
N THR A 75 -4.90 30.81 7.06
CA THR A 75 -3.86 30.68 6.03
C THR A 75 -2.50 30.38 6.65
N LEU A 76 -2.11 31.12 7.69
CA LEU A 76 -0.85 30.89 8.41
C LEU A 76 -0.81 29.49 9.02
N ARG A 77 -1.89 29.04 9.68
CA ARG A 77 -1.99 27.70 10.26
C ARG A 77 -1.81 26.60 9.21
N ARG A 78 -2.48 26.74 8.07
CA ARG A 78 -2.35 25.79 6.96
C ARG A 78 -0.91 25.70 6.45
N GLN A 79 -0.21 26.83 6.35
CA GLN A 79 1.19 26.87 5.91
C GLN A 79 2.13 26.21 6.92
N VAL A 80 1.97 26.50 8.21
CA VAL A 80 2.80 25.92 9.28
C VAL A 80 2.55 24.41 9.38
N ASN A 81 1.30 23.98 9.47
CA ASN A 81 0.97 22.55 9.56
C ASN A 81 1.44 21.78 8.32
N ALA A 82 1.31 22.35 7.11
CA ALA A 82 1.82 21.70 5.90
C ALA A 82 3.34 21.54 5.94
N ARG A 83 4.08 22.56 6.40
CA ARG A 83 5.54 22.52 6.54
C ARG A 83 5.99 21.53 7.62
N GLU A 84 5.32 21.50 8.77
CA GLU A 84 5.62 20.57 9.85
C GLU A 84 5.33 19.12 9.44
N SER A 85 4.17 18.86 8.83
CA SER A 85 3.83 17.55 8.27
C SER A 85 4.88 17.08 7.27
N GLU A 86 5.26 17.95 6.34
CA GLU A 86 6.31 17.63 5.36
C GLU A 86 7.67 17.36 6.03
N ARG A 87 8.03 18.12 7.07
CA ARG A 87 9.26 17.90 7.83
C ARG A 87 9.24 16.56 8.56
N ILE A 88 8.12 16.19 9.17
CA ILE A 88 7.93 14.90 9.84
C ILE A 88 8.00 13.77 8.82
N GLU A 89 7.25 13.87 7.73
CA GLU A 89 7.26 12.87 6.65
C GLU A 89 8.66 12.65 6.11
N ARG A 90 9.41 13.74 5.83
CA ARG A 90 10.82 13.66 5.41
C ARG A 90 11.74 13.06 6.48
N GLY A 91 11.48 13.34 7.76
CA GLY A 91 12.24 12.78 8.87
C GLY A 91 12.06 11.26 9.05
N THR A 92 10.92 10.71 8.60
CA THR A 92 10.65 9.26 8.66
C THR A 92 11.20 8.45 7.47
N LEU A 93 11.92 9.09 6.55
CA LEU A 93 12.45 8.42 5.37
C LEU A 93 13.72 7.65 5.71
N VAL A 94 13.86 6.49 5.08
CA VAL A 94 15.10 5.73 5.10
C VAL A 94 16.13 6.46 4.23
N ASN A 95 17.32 6.71 4.77
CA ASN A 95 18.41 7.32 4.01
C ASN A 95 18.80 6.42 2.84
N GLN A 96 18.80 6.99 1.63
CA GLN A 96 19.19 6.30 0.41
C GLN A 96 20.52 6.83 -0.11
N GLU A 97 21.19 6.00 -0.91
CA GLU A 97 22.37 6.42 -1.67
C GLU A 97 22.00 7.52 -2.68
N LYS A 98 23.01 8.21 -3.20
CA LYS A 98 22.80 9.16 -4.29
C LYS A 98 22.77 8.42 -5.62
N LEU A 99 21.88 8.85 -6.51
CA LEU A 99 21.85 8.35 -7.89
C LEU A 99 23.18 8.65 -8.60
N GLN A 100 23.79 7.62 -9.17
CA GLN A 100 25.01 7.67 -9.94
C GLN A 100 24.67 7.90 -11.41
N LEU A 101 24.81 9.15 -11.85
CA LEU A 101 24.50 9.53 -13.23
C LEU A 101 25.47 8.88 -14.20
N ALA A 102 24.93 8.43 -15.33
CA ALA A 102 25.72 7.99 -16.46
C ALA A 102 26.64 9.14 -16.90
N GLY A 103 27.96 8.89 -16.96
CA GLY A 103 28.93 9.92 -17.32
C GLY A 103 28.78 10.37 -18.78
N ASN A 104 29.37 11.52 -19.13
CA ASN A 104 29.26 12.15 -20.46
C ASN A 104 29.62 11.26 -21.66
N LYS A 105 30.33 10.14 -21.44
CA LYS A 105 30.71 9.19 -22.49
C LYS A 105 29.61 8.20 -22.86
N PHE A 106 28.59 8.01 -22.01
CA PHE A 106 27.52 7.06 -22.24
C PHE A 106 26.16 7.75 -22.11
N ARG A 107 25.44 7.87 -23.24
CA ARG A 107 24.09 8.44 -23.22
C ARG A 107 23.17 7.47 -22.48
N PRO A 108 22.51 7.88 -21.38
CA PRO A 108 21.62 7.00 -20.64
C PRO A 108 20.45 6.56 -21.53
N LEU A 109 19.99 5.33 -21.32
CA LEU A 109 18.76 4.85 -21.95
C LEU A 109 17.60 5.74 -21.50
N ARG A 110 16.80 6.23 -22.44
CA ARG A 110 15.80 7.26 -22.17
C ARG A 110 14.45 6.90 -22.79
N LEU A 111 13.39 7.04 -22.01
CA LEU A 111 12.00 6.96 -22.45
C LEU A 111 11.33 8.31 -22.21
N SER A 112 10.75 8.92 -23.25
CA SER A 112 10.23 10.29 -23.24
C SER A 112 8.72 10.36 -23.41
N GLY A 113 8.13 11.51 -23.07
CA GLY A 113 6.68 11.74 -23.23
C GLY A 113 5.86 11.15 -22.09
N LEU A 114 6.48 10.93 -20.94
CA LEU A 114 5.91 10.20 -19.81
C LEU A 114 5.21 11.13 -18.84
N TRP A 115 3.98 10.79 -18.49
CA TRP A 115 3.32 11.32 -17.30
C TRP A 115 3.77 10.54 -16.06
N ILE A 116 3.66 11.17 -14.89
CA ILE A 116 4.02 10.57 -13.60
C ILE A 116 2.83 10.57 -12.63
N ARG A 117 2.71 9.50 -11.83
CA ARG A 117 1.85 9.40 -10.65
C ARG A 117 2.67 8.87 -9.45
N PRO A 118 2.48 9.40 -8.23
CA PRO A 118 1.78 10.64 -7.91
C PRO A 118 2.29 11.86 -8.69
N GLN A 119 1.43 12.86 -8.87
CA GLN A 119 1.79 14.06 -9.62
C GLN A 119 2.66 15.00 -8.76
N PHE A 120 3.61 15.69 -9.38
CA PHE A 120 4.27 16.84 -8.77
C PHE A 120 3.26 17.93 -8.41
N SER A 121 3.54 18.69 -7.35
CA SER A 121 2.73 19.84 -6.95
C SER A 121 2.80 20.94 -8.00
N GLY A 122 1.68 21.27 -8.65
CA GLY A 122 1.61 22.34 -9.64
C GLY A 122 0.28 22.37 -10.38
N ARG A 123 -0.05 23.52 -11.00
CA ARG A 123 -1.34 23.70 -11.70
C ARG A 123 -1.41 23.03 -13.09
N LYS A 124 -0.27 22.84 -13.76
CA LYS A 124 -0.22 22.24 -15.12
C LYS A 124 0.79 21.10 -15.14
N ARG A 125 0.32 19.92 -15.57
CA ARG A 125 1.15 18.73 -15.76
C ARG A 125 2.03 18.94 -16.99
N VAL A 126 3.27 18.47 -16.94
CA VAL A 126 4.22 18.52 -18.05
C VAL A 126 4.76 17.10 -18.26
N PRO A 127 4.78 16.58 -19.50
CA PRO A 127 5.37 15.28 -19.75
C PRO A 127 6.89 15.36 -19.57
N GLY A 128 7.45 14.31 -18.98
CA GLY A 128 8.87 14.19 -18.70
C GLY A 128 9.54 13.07 -19.47
N ALA A 129 10.77 12.77 -19.07
CA ALA A 129 11.51 11.63 -19.55
C ALA A 129 12.14 10.86 -18.37
N LEU A 130 12.13 9.54 -18.48
CA LEU A 130 12.79 8.61 -17.57
C LEU A 130 14.13 8.18 -18.18
N GLU A 131 15.21 8.42 -17.46
CA GLU A 131 16.57 8.05 -17.84
C GLU A 131 17.09 6.97 -16.90
N ALA A 132 17.60 5.86 -17.45
CA ALA A 132 18.22 4.79 -16.69
C ALA A 132 19.72 5.05 -16.55
N HIS A 133 20.22 4.98 -15.32
CA HIS A 133 21.61 5.19 -14.96
C HIS A 133 22.19 3.96 -14.26
N ALA A 134 23.38 4.08 -13.64
CA ALA A 134 24.13 2.92 -13.14
C ALA A 134 23.44 2.20 -11.98
N ASN A 135 22.82 2.95 -11.05
CA ASN A 135 22.19 2.41 -9.85
C ASN A 135 20.71 2.79 -9.69
N GLY A 136 20.09 3.37 -10.71
CA GLY A 136 18.69 3.81 -10.63
C GLY A 136 18.20 4.56 -11.85
N PHE A 137 16.99 5.10 -11.72
CA PHE A 137 16.35 5.96 -12.69
C PHE A 137 16.31 7.41 -12.23
N ARG A 138 16.32 8.33 -13.19
CA ARG A 138 15.94 9.73 -13.01
C ARG A 138 14.78 10.06 -13.92
N TYR A 139 13.67 10.50 -13.34
CA TYR A 139 12.63 11.19 -14.08
C TYR A 139 12.84 12.70 -13.96
N SER A 140 12.72 13.40 -15.09
CA SER A 140 12.75 14.86 -15.10
C SER A 140 11.81 15.43 -16.15
N THR A 141 11.21 16.59 -15.84
CA THR A 141 10.47 17.39 -16.81
C THR A 141 11.32 18.58 -17.28
N THR A 142 10.74 19.45 -18.11
CA THR A 142 11.36 20.72 -18.49
C THR A 142 11.52 21.68 -17.30
N ARG A 143 10.84 21.42 -16.18
CA ARG A 143 10.94 22.23 -14.96
C ARG A 143 12.03 21.67 -14.04
N PRO A 144 12.99 22.50 -13.60
CA PRO A 144 14.11 22.03 -12.76
C PRO A 144 13.69 21.37 -11.44
N ASN A 145 12.56 21.80 -10.86
CA ASN A 145 12.07 21.32 -9.57
C ASN A 145 11.20 20.04 -9.66
N GLU A 146 10.91 19.56 -10.87
CA GLU A 146 10.12 18.35 -11.11
C GLU A 146 11.06 17.22 -11.51
N ARG A 147 11.78 16.72 -10.51
CA ARG A 147 12.73 15.61 -10.64
C ARG A 147 12.49 14.60 -9.55
N VAL A 148 12.58 13.32 -9.88
CA VAL A 148 12.54 12.23 -8.91
C VAL A 148 13.55 11.16 -9.31
N ASP A 149 14.29 10.68 -8.33
CA ASP A 149 15.25 9.59 -8.49
C ASP A 149 14.69 8.34 -7.83
N VAL A 150 14.79 7.20 -8.52
CA VAL A 150 14.33 5.89 -8.03
C VAL A 150 15.49 4.91 -8.16
N LEU A 151 16.09 4.52 -7.03
CA LEU A 151 17.20 3.58 -7.01
C LEU A 151 16.74 2.15 -7.26
N PHE A 152 17.52 1.37 -8.01
CA PHE A 152 17.21 -0.05 -8.25
C PHE A 152 17.12 -0.84 -6.94
N ALA A 153 18.02 -0.57 -5.99
CA ALA A 153 18.03 -1.22 -4.69
C ALA A 153 16.77 -0.98 -3.84
N ASN A 154 15.98 0.05 -4.16
CA ASN A 154 14.74 0.35 -3.45
C ASN A 154 13.48 -0.12 -4.20
N VAL A 155 13.61 -0.63 -5.43
CA VAL A 155 12.49 -1.22 -6.18
C VAL A 155 12.26 -2.64 -5.67
N LYS A 156 11.07 -2.87 -5.10
CA LYS A 156 10.61 -4.20 -4.68
C LYS A 156 10.01 -4.96 -5.85
N HIS A 157 9.14 -4.29 -6.61
CA HIS A 157 8.49 -4.84 -7.81
C HIS A 157 8.50 -3.81 -8.93
N ALA A 158 8.78 -4.28 -10.14
CA ALA A 158 8.72 -3.49 -11.36
C ALA A 158 7.71 -4.12 -12.31
N PHE A 159 6.75 -3.33 -12.79
CA PHE A 159 5.70 -3.81 -13.69
C PHE A 159 5.74 -3.05 -15.01
N LEU A 160 5.50 -3.78 -16.09
CA LEU A 160 5.21 -3.24 -17.41
C LEU A 160 3.80 -3.69 -17.81
N GLN A 161 2.85 -2.77 -17.87
CA GLN A 161 1.51 -3.03 -18.38
C GLN A 161 1.38 -2.39 -19.77
N PRO A 162 1.40 -3.20 -20.86
CA PRO A 162 1.14 -2.70 -22.19
C PRO A 162 -0.32 -2.23 -22.31
N ALA A 163 -0.58 -1.27 -23.17
CA ALA A 163 -1.95 -0.92 -23.53
C ALA A 163 -2.46 -1.99 -24.50
N GLU A 164 -3.21 -2.97 -24.01
CA GLU A 164 -3.88 -3.96 -24.86
C GLU A 164 -5.37 -3.65 -24.98
N LYS A 165 -6.08 -3.70 -23.85
CA LYS A 165 -7.49 -3.29 -23.74
C LYS A 165 -7.65 -2.03 -22.89
N GLU A 166 -6.55 -1.55 -22.31
CA GLU A 166 -6.47 -0.37 -21.47
C GLU A 166 -6.02 0.85 -22.28
N MET A 167 -6.34 2.04 -21.76
CA MET A 167 -6.00 3.32 -22.39
C MET A 167 -4.57 3.78 -22.09
N LEU A 168 -3.86 3.06 -21.20
CA LEU A 168 -2.58 3.48 -20.64
C LEU A 168 -1.53 2.39 -20.87
N THR A 169 -0.37 2.77 -21.41
CA THR A 169 0.85 1.96 -21.28
C THR A 169 1.59 2.44 -20.04
N ILE A 170 1.91 1.53 -19.12
CA ILE A 170 2.37 1.85 -17.77
C ILE A 170 3.68 1.14 -17.45
N LEU A 171 4.60 1.88 -16.84
CA LEU A 171 5.76 1.38 -16.11
C LEU A 171 5.56 1.72 -14.63
N HIS A 172 5.43 0.72 -13.76
CA HIS A 172 5.15 0.92 -12.34
C HIS A 172 6.28 0.38 -11.47
N PHE A 173 6.67 1.14 -10.45
CA PHE A 173 7.64 0.73 -9.45
C PHE A 173 6.98 0.77 -8.08
N HIS A 174 6.90 -0.40 -7.44
CA HIS A 174 6.55 -0.52 -6.04
C HIS A 174 7.83 -0.65 -5.22
N LEU A 175 7.99 0.19 -4.20
CA LEU A 175 9.24 0.38 -3.48
C LEU A 175 9.24 -0.32 -2.11
N HIS A 176 10.41 -0.77 -1.68
CA HIS A 176 10.60 -1.26 -0.30
C HIS A 176 10.31 -0.13 0.71
N ASN A 177 11.00 0.99 0.51
CA ASN A 177 10.92 2.17 1.37
C ASN A 177 10.26 3.33 0.64
N HIS A 178 9.53 4.14 1.39
CA HIS A 178 8.92 5.35 0.87
C HIS A 178 9.97 6.33 0.39
N ILE A 179 9.65 7.06 -0.68
CA ILE A 179 10.40 8.22 -1.15
C ILE A 179 9.49 9.45 -1.20
N MET A 180 10.09 10.64 -1.32
CA MET A 180 9.34 11.86 -1.61
C MET A 180 9.22 12.05 -3.11
N LEU A 181 8.00 12.25 -3.58
CA LEU A 181 7.70 12.72 -4.92
C LEU A 181 7.02 14.10 -4.78
N GLY A 182 7.80 15.15 -4.97
CA GLY A 182 7.39 16.51 -4.60
C GLY A 182 7.10 16.58 -3.09
N ASN A 183 5.85 16.91 -2.75
CA ASN A 183 5.39 17.03 -1.35
C ASN A 183 4.66 15.78 -0.85
N LYS A 184 4.64 14.67 -1.62
CA LYS A 184 3.95 13.45 -1.26
C LYS A 184 4.94 12.33 -0.96
N LYS A 185 4.82 11.73 0.22
CA LYS A 185 5.47 10.47 0.56
C LYS A 185 4.73 9.32 -0.13
N THR A 186 5.44 8.45 -0.87
CA THR A 186 4.84 7.33 -1.60
C THR A 186 5.76 6.11 -1.65
N LYS A 187 5.17 4.91 -1.68
CA LYS A 187 5.87 3.66 -2.08
C LYS A 187 5.66 3.31 -3.54
N ASP A 188 4.74 3.98 -4.22
CA ASP A 188 4.33 3.65 -5.57
C ASP A 188 4.64 4.82 -6.48
N VAL A 189 5.41 4.54 -7.54
CA VAL A 189 5.79 5.51 -8.56
C VAL A 189 5.49 4.91 -9.93
N GLN A 190 4.67 5.63 -10.69
CA GLN A 190 4.16 5.16 -11.96
C GLN A 190 4.49 6.16 -13.07
N PHE A 191 5.00 5.65 -14.19
CA PHE A 191 5.23 6.40 -15.42
C PHE A 191 4.32 5.85 -16.51
N TYR A 192 3.60 6.70 -17.23
CA TYR A 192 2.61 6.22 -18.19
C TYR A 192 2.43 7.14 -19.40
N VAL A 193 1.89 6.58 -20.48
CA VAL A 193 1.44 7.30 -21.67
C VAL A 193 -0.03 6.96 -21.95
N GLU A 194 -0.80 7.96 -22.35
CA GLU A 194 -2.19 7.80 -22.77
C GLU A 194 -2.22 7.46 -24.27
N VAL A 195 -2.79 6.31 -24.60
CA VAL A 195 -2.66 5.66 -25.91
C VAL A 195 -3.91 5.77 -26.76
N MET A 196 -4.98 6.32 -26.21
CA MET A 196 -6.15 6.82 -26.93
C MET A 196 -6.40 8.26 -26.53
N ASP A 197 -6.81 9.09 -27.49
CA ASP A 197 -7.26 10.44 -27.17
C ASP A 197 -8.65 10.32 -26.53
N ALA A 198 -8.85 10.98 -25.39
CA ALA A 198 -10.11 10.94 -24.68
C ALA A 198 -11.16 11.71 -25.49
N VAL A 199 -11.80 11.02 -26.44
CA VAL A 199 -12.92 11.49 -27.25
C VAL A 199 -12.56 12.73 -28.07
N GLN A 200 -12.41 12.56 -29.38
CA GLN A 200 -12.75 13.63 -30.32
C GLN A 200 -14.12 14.18 -29.88
N SER A 201 -14.13 15.39 -29.31
CA SER A 201 -15.32 16.04 -28.79
C SER A 201 -16.50 15.82 -29.74
N LEU A 202 -17.49 15.04 -29.30
CA LEU A 202 -18.80 14.88 -29.96
C LEU A 202 -19.56 16.23 -30.09
N GLY A 203 -18.97 17.35 -29.66
CA GLY A 203 -19.46 18.70 -29.89
C GLY A 203 -18.53 19.48 -30.81
N GLY A 204 -18.92 19.64 -32.08
CA GLY A 204 -18.50 20.80 -32.87
C GLY A 204 -18.14 20.55 -34.34
N GLY A 205 -19.13 20.20 -35.18
CA GLY A 205 -18.96 20.27 -36.63
C GLY A 205 -20.13 19.66 -37.40
N GLY A 206 -21.23 20.40 -37.52
CA GLY A 206 -22.45 19.91 -38.15
C GLY A 206 -22.27 19.39 -39.58
N ARG A 207 -23.12 18.42 -39.92
CA ARG A 207 -23.47 17.93 -41.28
C ARG A 207 -22.40 17.13 -42.02
N ARG A 208 -22.11 15.92 -41.54
CA ARG A 208 -21.80 14.74 -42.40
C ARG A 208 -22.50 13.54 -41.76
N SER A 209 -23.75 13.29 -42.17
CA SER A 209 -24.14 12.16 -43.02
C SER A 209 -23.55 10.84 -42.52
N SER A 210 -24.40 10.03 -41.88
CA SER A 210 -24.30 8.57 -41.63
C SER A 210 -22.91 7.99 -41.36
N PRO A 211 -22.63 7.37 -40.18
CA PRO A 211 -21.41 6.60 -39.97
C PRO A 211 -21.42 5.39 -40.90
N SER A 212 -20.82 5.56 -42.07
CA SER A 212 -20.53 4.47 -42.99
C SER A 212 -19.17 3.95 -42.58
N ALA A 213 -19.12 2.73 -42.04
CA ALA A 213 -17.92 1.99 -41.65
C ALA A 213 -16.92 1.71 -42.80
N TYR A 214 -16.99 2.49 -43.89
CA TYR A 214 -16.25 2.41 -45.12
C TYR A 214 -15.86 3.82 -45.63
N ASP A 215 -15.79 4.84 -44.77
CA ASP A 215 -15.08 6.08 -45.13
C ASP A 215 -13.57 5.81 -45.08
N PRO A 216 -12.83 5.92 -46.21
CA PRO A 216 -11.38 5.75 -46.21
C PRO A 216 -10.66 6.65 -45.20
N GLY A 217 -11.23 7.81 -44.84
CA GLY A 217 -10.67 8.72 -43.84
C GLY A 217 -10.64 8.14 -42.43
N GLU A 218 -11.73 7.49 -42.01
CA GLU A 218 -11.88 6.89 -40.68
C GLU A 218 -10.96 5.68 -40.52
N ILE A 219 -10.89 4.81 -41.53
CA ILE A 219 -10.00 3.64 -41.54
C ILE A 219 -8.52 4.07 -41.42
N LEU A 220 -8.13 5.16 -42.08
CA LEU A 220 -6.77 5.71 -42.00
C LEU A 220 -6.46 6.36 -40.64
N GLU A 221 -7.47 6.88 -39.93
CA GLU A 221 -7.31 7.39 -38.58
C GLU A 221 -7.16 6.25 -37.57
N GLU A 222 -8.03 5.23 -37.63
CA GLU A 222 -7.92 4.03 -36.80
C GLU A 222 -6.58 3.31 -36.98
N GLN A 223 -6.08 3.20 -38.22
CA GLN A 223 -4.78 2.59 -38.50
C GLN A 223 -3.64 3.42 -37.88
N ARG A 224 -3.69 4.75 -37.95
CA ARG A 224 -2.69 5.64 -37.31
C ARG A 224 -2.70 5.51 -35.80
N GLU A 225 -3.87 5.39 -35.17
CA GLU A 225 -3.97 5.17 -33.73
C GLU A 225 -3.39 3.81 -33.32
N ARG A 226 -3.69 2.76 -34.09
CA ARG A 226 -3.14 1.41 -33.89
C ARG A 226 -1.62 1.40 -34.01
N ASP A 227 -1.07 2.04 -35.05
CA ASP A 227 0.38 2.12 -35.26
C ASP A 227 1.07 2.92 -34.15
N ARG A 228 0.44 4.01 -33.67
CA ARG A 228 0.94 4.79 -32.53
C ARG A 228 0.95 3.95 -31.26
N LYS A 229 -0.13 3.22 -30.97
CA LYS A 229 -0.25 2.33 -29.82
C LYS A 229 0.81 1.23 -29.83
N ASN A 230 0.97 0.56 -30.97
CA ASN A 230 1.98 -0.48 -31.14
C ASN A 230 3.39 0.08 -30.94
N LYS A 231 3.68 1.25 -31.50
CA LYS A 231 4.98 1.92 -31.31
C LYS A 231 5.27 2.22 -29.85
N ILE A 232 4.30 2.76 -29.10
CA ILE A 232 4.45 3.04 -27.66
C ILE A 232 4.73 1.76 -26.88
N ASN A 233 3.97 0.69 -27.13
CA ASN A 233 4.19 -0.60 -26.47
C ASN A 233 5.58 -1.17 -26.79
N VAL A 234 6.05 -1.04 -28.04
CA VAL A 234 7.41 -1.45 -28.45
C VAL A 234 8.48 -0.62 -27.74
N ASP A 235 8.32 0.70 -27.66
CA ASP A 235 9.28 1.59 -27.00
C ASP A 235 9.40 1.28 -25.50
N PHE A 236 8.29 1.00 -24.82
CA PHE A 236 8.27 0.60 -23.41
C PHE A 236 8.90 -0.77 -23.19
N ASN A 237 8.56 -1.77 -24.03
CA ASN A 237 9.19 -3.10 -23.96
C ASN A 237 10.69 -3.01 -24.22
N HIS A 238 11.12 -2.26 -25.24
CA HIS A 238 12.53 -2.05 -25.51
C HIS A 238 13.24 -1.39 -24.34
N PHE A 239 12.62 -0.39 -23.69
CA PHE A 239 13.16 0.22 -22.48
C PHE A 239 13.31 -0.82 -21.35
N ALA A 240 12.25 -1.57 -21.03
CA ALA A 240 12.25 -2.57 -19.96
C ALA A 240 13.30 -3.67 -20.20
N THR A 241 13.37 -4.24 -21.41
CA THR A 241 14.34 -5.28 -21.76
C THR A 241 15.79 -4.79 -21.71
N ARG A 242 16.03 -3.51 -21.97
CA ARG A 242 17.38 -2.91 -21.91
C ARG A 242 17.83 -2.59 -20.48
N VAL A 243 16.90 -2.53 -19.52
CA VAL A 243 17.22 -2.38 -18.11
C VAL A 243 17.38 -3.76 -17.49
N SER A 244 18.60 -4.30 -17.54
CA SER A 244 18.94 -5.62 -16.99
C SER A 244 18.98 -5.70 -15.47
N ALA A 245 18.93 -4.55 -14.78
CA ALA A 245 19.06 -4.50 -13.32
C ALA A 245 17.75 -4.88 -12.60
N LEU A 246 16.62 -4.94 -13.31
CA LEU A 246 15.31 -5.24 -12.77
C LEU A 246 14.58 -6.23 -13.67
N GLU A 247 13.78 -7.10 -13.07
CA GLU A 247 12.85 -7.97 -13.80
C GLU A 247 11.49 -7.27 -13.86
N PHE A 248 11.01 -7.01 -15.08
CA PHE A 248 9.71 -6.38 -15.30
C PHE A 248 8.64 -7.44 -15.45
N GLU A 249 7.72 -7.49 -14.50
CA GLU A 249 6.57 -8.37 -14.54
C GLU A 249 5.44 -7.78 -15.38
N GLN A 250 4.75 -8.62 -16.15
CA GLN A 250 3.58 -8.21 -16.93
C GLN A 250 2.30 -8.79 -16.30
N PRO A 251 1.20 -8.02 -16.21
CA PRO A 251 -0.07 -8.54 -15.73
C PRO A 251 -0.63 -9.65 -16.63
N LEU A 252 -1.00 -10.78 -16.02
CA LEU A 252 -1.59 -11.94 -16.68
C LEU A 252 -3.10 -11.72 -16.85
N ARG A 253 -3.45 -10.93 -17.86
CA ARG A 253 -4.80 -10.40 -18.06
C ARG A 253 -5.91 -11.45 -18.12
N GLU A 254 -5.60 -12.65 -18.61
CA GLU A 254 -6.54 -13.78 -18.72
C GLU A 254 -7.00 -14.32 -17.35
N LEU A 255 -6.20 -14.12 -16.32
CA LEU A 255 -6.50 -14.49 -14.94
C LEU A 255 -7.10 -13.32 -14.13
N GLY A 256 -7.30 -12.16 -14.78
CA GLY A 256 -7.82 -10.98 -14.12
C GLY A 256 -9.33 -11.08 -13.85
N PHE A 257 -9.76 -10.41 -12.78
CA PHE A 257 -11.15 -10.38 -12.33
C PHE A 257 -11.54 -8.98 -11.87
N SER A 258 -12.85 -8.69 -11.93
CA SER A 258 -13.38 -7.41 -11.48
C SER A 258 -13.88 -7.51 -10.04
N GLY A 259 -13.51 -6.55 -9.21
CA GLY A 259 -13.94 -6.44 -7.81
C GLY A 259 -14.01 -4.99 -7.37
N VAL A 260 -14.53 -4.75 -6.18
CA VAL A 260 -14.62 -3.41 -5.57
C VAL A 260 -13.53 -3.28 -4.52
N THR A 261 -12.59 -2.38 -4.76
CA THR A 261 -11.56 -1.97 -3.80
C THR A 261 -11.87 -0.54 -3.36
N ASP A 262 -11.92 -0.30 -2.05
CA ASP A 262 -12.34 0.96 -1.44
C ASP A 262 -13.77 1.38 -1.85
N LYS A 263 -13.91 2.11 -2.96
CA LYS A 263 -15.16 2.76 -3.40
C LYS A 263 -15.49 2.56 -4.88
N ALA A 264 -14.63 1.89 -5.64
CA ALA A 264 -14.79 1.74 -7.09
C ALA A 264 -14.62 0.29 -7.50
N ARG A 265 -15.37 -0.11 -8.54
CA ARG A 265 -15.16 -1.39 -9.22
C ARG A 265 -13.96 -1.25 -10.15
N VAL A 266 -12.95 -2.07 -9.93
CA VAL A 266 -11.69 -2.07 -10.66
C VAL A 266 -11.38 -3.46 -11.19
N PHE A 267 -10.58 -3.52 -12.26
CA PHE A 267 -10.07 -4.78 -12.80
C PHE A 267 -8.72 -5.09 -12.16
N ILE A 268 -8.64 -6.22 -11.47
CA ILE A 268 -7.47 -6.66 -10.71
C ILE A 268 -6.87 -7.84 -11.45
N VAL A 269 -5.54 -7.85 -11.58
CA VAL A 269 -4.83 -8.80 -12.42
C VAL A 269 -3.66 -9.39 -11.65
N PRO A 270 -3.46 -10.72 -11.65
CA PRO A 270 -2.25 -11.31 -11.09
C PRO A 270 -1.06 -11.10 -12.03
N THR A 271 0.12 -11.14 -11.46
CA THR A 271 1.43 -11.16 -12.12
C THR A 271 2.16 -12.41 -11.64
N SER A 272 3.45 -12.56 -11.93
CA SER A 272 4.20 -13.72 -11.45
C SER A 272 4.38 -13.75 -9.93
N SER A 273 4.48 -12.59 -9.28
CA SER A 273 4.74 -12.49 -7.84
C SER A 273 3.73 -11.63 -7.07
N CYS A 274 2.85 -10.91 -7.77
CA CYS A 274 1.92 -9.95 -7.17
C CYS A 274 0.47 -10.07 -7.69
N LEU A 275 -0.48 -9.57 -6.92
CA LEU A 275 -1.83 -9.21 -7.37
C LEU A 275 -1.92 -7.69 -7.47
N VAL A 276 -2.27 -7.14 -8.64
CA VAL A 276 -2.13 -5.71 -8.92
C VAL A 276 -3.36 -5.07 -9.56
N MET A 277 -3.52 -3.76 -9.32
CA MET A 277 -4.38 -2.86 -10.09
C MET A 277 -3.60 -1.57 -10.31
N LEU A 278 -3.14 -1.34 -11.54
CA LEU A 278 -2.23 -0.23 -11.87
C LEU A 278 -2.92 0.88 -12.67
N THR A 279 -4.07 0.62 -13.29
CA THR A 279 -4.72 1.57 -14.21
C THR A 279 -5.29 2.80 -13.49
N GLU A 280 -5.88 2.59 -12.32
CA GLU A 280 -6.57 3.62 -11.53
C GLU A 280 -5.78 4.00 -10.26
N THR A 281 -6.20 5.09 -9.61
CA THR A 281 -5.59 5.58 -8.36
C THR A 281 -6.66 5.61 -7.27
N PRO A 282 -6.41 5.07 -6.06
CA PRO A 282 -5.13 4.51 -5.58
C PRO A 282 -4.76 3.19 -6.28
N VAL A 283 -3.48 2.97 -6.52
CA VAL A 283 -2.99 1.69 -7.08
C VAL A 283 -3.09 0.60 -6.01
N LEU A 284 -3.25 -0.65 -6.46
CA LEU A 284 -3.17 -1.83 -5.61
C LEU A 284 -1.93 -2.65 -6.00
N VAL A 285 -1.07 -2.96 -5.03
CA VAL A 285 0.04 -3.90 -5.20
C VAL A 285 0.11 -4.79 -3.97
N VAL A 286 -0.17 -6.08 -4.17
CA VAL A 286 -0.14 -7.11 -3.13
C VAL A 286 0.95 -8.10 -3.48
N SER A 287 2.00 -8.18 -2.65
CA SER A 287 3.04 -9.20 -2.83
C SER A 287 2.52 -10.54 -2.34
N LEU A 288 2.48 -11.56 -3.21
CA LEU A 288 1.93 -12.88 -2.89
C LEU A 288 2.75 -13.56 -1.77
N SER A 289 4.06 -13.29 -1.71
CA SER A 289 4.94 -13.79 -0.65
C SER A 289 4.62 -13.26 0.76
N GLU A 290 3.86 -12.16 0.87
CA GLU A 290 3.44 -11.55 2.14
C GLU A 290 2.03 -11.99 2.57
N VAL A 291 1.32 -12.74 1.73
CA VAL A 291 0.00 -13.28 2.03
C VAL A 291 0.18 -14.51 2.93
N GLU A 292 -0.60 -14.56 4.00
CA GLU A 292 -0.68 -15.70 4.92
C GLU A 292 -1.79 -16.65 4.45
N ILE A 293 -3.02 -16.14 4.33
CA ILE A 293 -4.18 -16.89 3.82
C ILE A 293 -5.10 -15.98 3.03
N VAL A 294 -6.00 -16.58 2.26
CA VAL A 294 -7.14 -15.90 1.63
C VAL A 294 -8.44 -16.51 2.13
N ASN A 295 -9.42 -15.69 2.52
CA ASN A 295 -10.77 -16.18 2.82
C ASN A 295 -11.75 -15.64 1.76
N LEU A 296 -12.47 -16.55 1.12
CA LEU A 296 -13.53 -16.26 0.17
C LEU A 296 -14.84 -16.17 0.96
N GLU A 297 -15.30 -14.96 1.23
CA GLU A 297 -16.47 -14.67 2.05
C GLU A 297 -17.74 -14.60 1.19
N ARG A 298 -18.89 -14.94 1.79
CA ARG A 298 -20.21 -14.97 1.14
C ARG A 298 -20.30 -15.94 -0.04
N VAL A 299 -19.53 -17.02 -0.02
CA VAL A 299 -19.68 -18.10 -0.99
C VAL A 299 -20.89 -18.95 -0.59
N VAL A 300 -22.04 -18.61 -1.15
CA VAL A 300 -23.34 -19.27 -0.88
C VAL A 300 -24.07 -19.49 -2.20
N PHE A 301 -24.74 -20.64 -2.32
CA PHE A 301 -25.56 -20.96 -3.50
C PHE A 301 -26.61 -19.87 -3.76
N GLY A 302 -26.71 -19.43 -5.01
CA GLY A 302 -27.67 -18.40 -5.45
C GLY A 302 -27.18 -16.95 -5.31
N GLN A 303 -26.05 -16.68 -4.64
CA GLN A 303 -25.45 -15.35 -4.67
C GLN A 303 -24.73 -15.09 -6.00
N LYS A 304 -24.85 -13.87 -6.52
CA LYS A 304 -24.15 -13.45 -7.75
C LYS A 304 -22.72 -13.01 -7.49
N TYR A 305 -22.44 -12.56 -6.27
CA TYR A 305 -21.17 -11.98 -5.89
C TYR A 305 -20.67 -12.59 -4.59
N PHE A 306 -19.36 -12.67 -4.44
CA PHE A 306 -18.67 -13.03 -3.21
C PHE A 306 -17.59 -11.98 -2.90
N ASP A 307 -16.98 -12.04 -1.71
CA ASP A 307 -15.85 -11.17 -1.34
C ASP A 307 -14.58 -11.98 -1.09
N MET A 308 -13.44 -11.32 -1.18
CA MET A 308 -12.14 -11.89 -0.88
C MET A 308 -11.45 -11.07 0.19
N ALA A 309 -11.08 -11.73 1.29
CA ALA A 309 -10.29 -11.17 2.37
C ALA A 309 -8.86 -11.75 2.30
N ILE A 310 -7.87 -10.89 2.06
CA ILE A 310 -6.45 -11.26 2.00
C ILE A 310 -5.82 -10.91 3.34
N VAL A 311 -5.41 -11.95 4.07
CA VAL A 311 -4.72 -11.82 5.35
C VAL A 311 -3.21 -11.85 5.11
N PHE A 312 -2.49 -10.91 5.70
CA PHE A 312 -1.04 -10.81 5.55
C PHE A 312 -0.32 -11.54 6.69
N LYS A 313 0.93 -11.96 6.44
CA LYS A 313 1.83 -12.54 7.45
C LYS A 313 2.15 -11.59 8.60
N ASP A 314 2.13 -10.29 8.32
CA ASP A 314 2.18 -9.26 9.36
C ASP A 314 0.76 -8.98 9.86
N PHE A 315 0.37 -9.60 10.97
CA PHE A 315 -0.96 -9.45 11.56
C PHE A 315 -1.24 -8.04 12.12
N LYS A 316 -0.25 -7.15 12.16
CA LYS A 316 -0.47 -5.73 12.46
C LYS A 316 -1.04 -4.96 11.27
N LYS A 317 -0.91 -5.52 10.06
CA LYS A 317 -1.47 -4.95 8.84
C LYS A 317 -2.95 -5.32 8.74
N ASP A 318 -3.78 -4.32 8.44
CA ASP A 318 -5.20 -4.55 8.18
C ASP A 318 -5.40 -5.51 6.98
N VAL A 319 -6.43 -6.35 7.08
CA VAL A 319 -6.87 -7.26 6.01
C VAL A 319 -7.30 -6.44 4.80
N LEU A 320 -6.80 -6.83 3.62
CA LEU A 320 -7.25 -6.24 2.38
C LEU A 320 -8.52 -6.95 1.92
N LYS A 321 -9.61 -6.18 1.77
CA LYS A 321 -10.89 -6.69 1.25
C LYS A 321 -11.10 -6.28 -0.21
N ILE A 322 -11.43 -7.26 -1.05
CA ILE A 322 -11.90 -7.06 -2.41
C ILE A 322 -13.34 -7.56 -2.45
N ASN A 323 -14.29 -6.63 -2.57
CA ASN A 323 -15.70 -6.95 -2.44
C ASN A 323 -16.39 -7.14 -3.79
N ALA A 324 -17.57 -7.74 -3.78
CA ALA A 324 -18.48 -7.83 -4.92
C ALA A 324 -17.82 -8.38 -6.21
N ILE A 325 -17.04 -9.45 -6.06
CA ILE A 325 -16.45 -10.22 -7.16
C ILE A 325 -17.51 -11.13 -7.75
N ASP A 326 -17.64 -11.14 -9.08
CA ASP A 326 -18.61 -11.99 -9.76
C ASP A 326 -18.27 -13.49 -9.56
N THR A 327 -19.27 -14.28 -9.21
CA THR A 327 -19.11 -15.73 -8.95
C THR A 327 -18.57 -16.51 -10.15
N SER A 328 -18.69 -15.99 -11.38
CA SER A 328 -18.03 -16.56 -12.56
C SER A 328 -16.50 -16.63 -12.45
N TYR A 329 -15.88 -15.78 -11.62
CA TYR A 329 -14.43 -15.81 -11.37
C TYR A 329 -14.02 -16.75 -10.24
N LEU A 330 -14.96 -17.29 -9.45
CA LEU A 330 -14.67 -18.03 -8.22
C LEU A 330 -13.73 -19.23 -8.47
N GLU A 331 -14.10 -20.10 -9.42
CA GLU A 331 -13.32 -21.29 -9.75
C GLU A 331 -11.95 -20.95 -10.36
N GLY A 332 -11.86 -19.86 -11.12
CA GLY A 332 -10.59 -19.37 -11.67
C GLY A 332 -9.65 -18.89 -10.57
N ILE A 333 -10.20 -18.15 -9.59
CA ILE A 333 -9.46 -17.66 -8.42
C ILE A 333 -8.98 -18.82 -7.56
N LYS A 334 -9.82 -19.82 -7.26
CA LYS A 334 -9.42 -21.00 -6.48
C LYS A 334 -8.24 -21.74 -7.12
N LYS A 335 -8.35 -22.05 -8.42
CA LYS A 335 -7.27 -22.70 -9.18
C LYS A 335 -5.99 -21.88 -9.19
N TRP A 336 -6.10 -20.56 -9.30
CA TRP A 336 -4.95 -19.66 -9.23
C TRP A 336 -4.29 -19.69 -7.85
N LEU A 337 -5.07 -19.61 -6.76
CA LEU A 337 -4.57 -19.67 -5.38
C LEU A 337 -3.88 -21.02 -5.10
N ASP A 338 -4.43 -22.13 -5.57
CA ASP A 338 -3.81 -23.44 -5.48
C ASP A 338 -2.49 -23.51 -6.26
N ALA A 339 -2.44 -22.95 -7.47
CA ALA A 339 -1.24 -22.98 -8.32
C ALA A 339 -0.06 -22.20 -7.72
N ILE A 340 -0.33 -21.18 -6.90
CA ILE A 340 0.68 -20.37 -6.21
C ILE A 340 0.92 -20.79 -4.75
N ASP A 341 0.33 -21.91 -4.31
CA ASP A 341 0.45 -22.45 -2.95
C ASP A 341 0.02 -21.47 -1.85
N ILE A 342 -1.07 -20.72 -2.10
CA ILE A 342 -1.71 -19.88 -1.08
C ILE A 342 -2.96 -20.58 -0.58
N LYS A 343 -2.95 -20.96 0.70
CA LYS A 343 -4.10 -21.59 1.33
C LYS A 343 -5.29 -20.64 1.35
N TYR A 344 -6.44 -21.14 0.91
CA TYR A 344 -7.70 -20.42 0.99
C TYR A 344 -8.77 -21.18 1.77
N TYR A 345 -9.75 -20.42 2.26
CA TYR A 345 -10.94 -20.88 2.96
C TYR A 345 -12.19 -20.28 2.34
N GLU A 346 -13.35 -20.89 2.61
CA GLU A 346 -14.65 -20.40 2.17
C GLU A 346 -15.53 -20.16 3.39
N SER A 347 -16.20 -19.00 3.42
CA SER A 347 -17.09 -18.62 4.51
C SER A 347 -18.44 -18.18 3.96
N LYS A 348 -19.52 -18.59 4.63
CA LYS A 348 -20.91 -18.22 4.24
C LYS A 348 -21.23 -16.75 4.53
N ALA A 349 -20.47 -16.10 5.43
CA ALA A 349 -20.65 -14.72 5.85
C ALA A 349 -19.32 -13.95 5.87
N ASN A 350 -19.39 -12.62 5.98
CA ASN A 350 -18.20 -11.78 6.19
C ASN A 350 -17.72 -11.87 7.64
N LEU A 351 -16.42 -11.99 7.84
CA LEU A 351 -15.82 -12.07 9.17
C LEU A 351 -15.36 -10.71 9.68
N MET A 352 -15.41 -10.57 11.01
CA MET A 352 -14.84 -9.45 11.75
C MET A 352 -13.34 -9.70 12.00
N TRP A 353 -12.52 -9.44 11.00
CA TRP A 353 -11.08 -9.73 11.03
C TRP A 353 -10.29 -9.00 12.11
N ARG A 354 -10.68 -7.77 12.48
CA ARG A 354 -9.94 -6.98 13.48
C ARG A 354 -9.87 -7.68 14.84
N PRO A 355 -11.00 -8.10 15.45
CA PRO A 355 -10.98 -8.94 16.66
C PRO A 355 -10.16 -10.24 16.51
N ILE A 356 -10.30 -10.93 15.37
CA ILE A 356 -9.60 -12.20 15.11
C ILE A 356 -8.08 -11.99 15.12
N LEU A 357 -7.59 -11.05 14.31
CA LEU A 357 -6.16 -10.75 14.23
C LEU A 357 -5.60 -10.21 15.55
N LYS A 358 -6.40 -9.44 16.31
CA LYS A 358 -6.00 -8.97 17.63
C LYS A 358 -5.77 -10.14 18.59
N ARG A 359 -6.72 -11.10 18.67
CA ARG A 359 -6.57 -12.31 19.50
C ARG A 359 -5.32 -13.12 19.11
N ILE A 360 -5.06 -13.28 17.81
CA ILE A 360 -3.85 -13.99 17.32
C ILE A 360 -2.57 -13.22 17.69
N THR A 361 -2.59 -11.89 17.62
CA THR A 361 -1.43 -11.06 17.96
C THR A 361 -1.15 -11.07 19.47
N ASP A 362 -2.20 -11.13 20.30
CA ASP A 362 -2.11 -11.14 21.76
C ASP A 362 -1.65 -12.51 22.30
N ASP A 363 -2.07 -13.63 21.68
CA ASP A 363 -1.63 -14.99 22.03
C ASP A 363 -1.34 -15.88 20.78
N PRO A 364 -0.15 -15.74 20.17
CA PRO A 364 0.22 -16.54 18.99
C PRO A 364 0.37 -18.04 19.29
N GLN A 365 0.76 -18.42 20.52
CA GLN A 365 0.96 -19.83 20.86
C GLN A 365 -0.39 -20.53 21.06
N GLY A 366 -1.33 -19.89 21.77
CA GLY A 366 -2.68 -20.40 21.89
C GLY A 366 -3.35 -20.59 20.54
N PHE A 367 -3.16 -19.67 19.59
CA PHE A 367 -3.65 -19.84 18.21
C PHE A 367 -3.12 -21.10 17.53
N ILE A 368 -1.84 -21.43 17.68
CA ILE A 368 -1.25 -22.64 17.09
C ILE A 368 -1.79 -23.90 17.79
N ASP A 369 -1.88 -23.86 19.12
CA ASP A 369 -2.35 -25.00 19.93
C ASP A 369 -3.83 -25.31 19.67
N ASP A 370 -4.64 -24.28 19.36
CA ASP A 370 -6.06 -24.37 19.00
C ASP A 370 -6.29 -24.83 17.53
N GLY A 371 -5.24 -25.18 16.79
CA GLY A 371 -5.34 -25.66 15.40
C GLY A 371 -5.24 -24.57 14.33
N GLY A 372 -4.82 -23.35 14.71
CA GLY A 372 -4.52 -22.26 13.78
C GLY A 372 -5.74 -21.84 12.96
N TRP A 373 -5.59 -21.82 11.64
CA TRP A 373 -6.63 -21.40 10.70
C TRP A 373 -7.77 -22.42 10.49
N GLU A 374 -7.73 -23.59 11.17
CA GLU A 374 -8.73 -24.65 10.96
C GLU A 374 -10.15 -24.23 11.37
N PHE A 375 -10.31 -23.22 12.24
CA PHE A 375 -11.65 -22.68 12.59
C PHE A 375 -12.39 -22.10 11.36
N LEU A 376 -11.69 -21.78 10.28
CA LEU A 376 -12.29 -21.33 9.02
C LEU A 376 -12.81 -22.50 8.15
N ASN A 377 -12.43 -23.74 8.47
CA ASN A 377 -12.77 -24.93 7.71
C ASN A 377 -14.12 -25.51 8.18
N LEU A 378 -15.21 -24.77 7.92
CA LEU A 378 -16.55 -25.12 8.40
C LEU A 378 -17.10 -26.44 7.81
N GLU A 379 -16.55 -26.95 6.71
CA GLU A 379 -16.97 -28.23 6.11
C GLU A 379 -16.49 -29.47 6.88
N ARG A 380 -15.51 -29.32 7.78
CA ARG A 380 -15.04 -30.45 8.61
C ARG A 380 -15.88 -30.68 9.85
N SER A 381 -16.66 -29.68 10.27
CA SER A 381 -17.55 -29.74 11.44
C SER A 381 -18.96 -30.23 11.12
N ASP A 382 -19.28 -30.54 9.86
CA ASP A 382 -20.58 -31.12 9.44
C ASP A 382 -20.62 -32.66 9.58
N SER A 383 -19.65 -33.26 10.29
CA SER A 383 -19.70 -34.66 10.74
C SER A 383 -20.10 -34.69 12.22
N GLU A 384 -21.37 -35.01 12.48
CA GLU A 384 -22.09 -35.05 13.77
C GLU A 384 -22.76 -33.72 14.18
N PRO A 385 -24.11 -33.65 14.19
CA PRO A 385 -24.82 -32.54 14.81
C PRO A 385 -24.76 -32.73 16.34
N GLU A 386 -23.70 -32.26 16.98
CA GLU A 386 -23.80 -31.92 18.39
C GLU A 386 -24.40 -30.50 18.48
N GLU A 387 -25.60 -30.43 19.05
CA GLU A 387 -26.26 -29.20 19.44
C GLU A 387 -25.32 -28.36 20.33
N SER A 388 -24.66 -27.39 19.70
CA SER A 388 -24.05 -26.25 20.38
C SER A 388 -24.46 -25.00 19.61
N ASP A 389 -25.76 -24.72 19.69
CA ASP A 389 -26.33 -23.43 19.35
C ASP A 389 -25.83 -22.39 20.38
N GLN A 390 -24.67 -21.79 20.08
CA GLN A 390 -24.30 -20.49 20.61
C GLN A 390 -24.17 -19.52 19.44
N GLY A 391 -25.31 -19.31 18.77
CA GLY A 391 -25.55 -18.11 18.00
C GLY A 391 -25.31 -16.89 18.89
N TYR A 392 -24.37 -16.05 18.50
CA TYR A 392 -24.11 -14.77 19.13
C TYR A 392 -25.34 -13.87 18.96
N GLU A 393 -26.14 -13.71 20.02
CA GLU A 393 -27.20 -12.71 20.08
C GLU A 393 -26.59 -11.31 20.25
N PRO A 394 -26.86 -10.36 19.34
CA PRO A 394 -26.57 -8.95 19.62
C PRO A 394 -27.55 -8.47 20.69
N PRO A 395 -27.11 -7.79 21.76
CA PRO A 395 -28.04 -7.20 22.70
C PRO A 395 -28.86 -6.12 21.96
N ASP A 396 -30.18 -6.25 22.07
CA ASP A 396 -31.18 -5.37 21.49
C ASP A 396 -30.93 -3.90 21.83
N ALA A 397 -31.20 -3.07 20.84
CA ALA A 397 -31.18 -1.63 20.94
C ALA A 397 -32.36 -1.14 21.79
N GLU A 398 -32.06 -0.48 22.91
CA GLU A 398 -32.96 0.50 23.53
C GLU A 398 -32.25 1.86 23.57
N ASP A 399 -32.82 2.75 22.75
CA ASP A 399 -32.92 4.20 22.81
C ASP A 399 -31.73 5.14 23.11
N GLU A 400 -31.69 6.15 22.25
CA GLU A 400 -30.86 7.34 22.26
C GLU A 400 -30.81 8.04 23.63
N SER A 401 -29.59 8.27 24.12
CA SER A 401 -29.30 9.47 24.89
C SER A 401 -27.88 9.95 24.63
N GLU A 402 -27.80 11.18 24.13
CA GLU A 402 -26.57 11.97 24.01
C GLU A 402 -25.95 12.20 25.40
N SER A 403 -24.65 11.94 25.57
CA SER A 403 -23.75 12.87 26.28
C SER A 403 -22.29 12.42 26.24
N GLU A 404 -21.46 13.45 26.36
CA GLU A 404 -20.05 13.59 26.07
C GLU A 404 -19.12 13.04 27.18
N ASP A 405 -17.92 12.69 26.73
CA ASP A 405 -16.61 12.87 27.36
C ASP A 405 -16.07 11.97 28.51
N GLU A 406 -14.76 11.72 28.33
CA GLU A 406 -13.66 11.51 29.28
C GLU A 406 -13.03 10.11 29.41
N ASP A 407 -11.89 10.00 28.71
CA ASP A 407 -10.72 9.17 28.98
C ASP A 407 -10.31 9.19 30.46
N SER A 408 -10.02 8.01 31.03
CA SER A 408 -9.15 7.89 32.20
C SER A 408 -8.44 6.55 32.22
N GLU A 409 -7.15 6.60 31.88
CA GLU A 409 -6.19 5.54 32.11
C GLU A 409 -5.88 5.39 33.60
N SER A 410 -5.83 4.15 34.10
CA SER A 410 -5.22 3.83 35.39
C SER A 410 -4.43 2.53 35.31
N GLU A 411 -3.12 2.69 35.16
CA GLU A 411 -2.06 1.75 35.53
C GLU A 411 -2.23 1.27 37.00
N SER A 412 -2.03 -0.03 37.24
CA SER A 412 -1.66 -0.51 38.57
C SER A 412 -0.76 -1.74 38.51
N GLU A 413 0.48 -1.56 38.94
CA GLU A 413 1.44 -2.61 39.24
C GLU A 413 0.95 -3.53 40.37
N ARG A 414 1.25 -4.84 40.30
CA ARG A 414 1.51 -5.66 41.50
C ARG A 414 2.31 -6.95 41.24
N THR A 415 3.56 -6.90 41.70
CA THR A 415 4.28 -7.89 42.53
C THR A 415 4.40 -9.38 42.14
N LYS A 416 5.67 -9.78 42.00
CA LYS A 416 6.24 -11.13 41.97
C LYS A 416 5.69 -12.10 43.05
N LYS A 417 5.41 -13.35 42.65
CA LYS A 417 5.56 -14.53 43.52
C LYS A 417 6.09 -15.73 42.72
N LYS A 418 7.35 -16.10 43.00
CA LYS A 418 7.96 -17.38 42.62
C LYS A 418 7.26 -18.52 43.36
N LYS A 419 6.92 -19.62 42.66
CA LYS A 419 6.90 -20.96 43.26
C LYS A 419 7.48 -21.98 42.28
N LYS A 420 8.49 -22.67 42.78
CA LYS A 420 9.31 -23.73 42.19
C LYS A 420 8.51 -25.04 42.27
N ARG A 421 8.37 -25.78 41.16
CA ARG A 421 8.25 -27.25 41.16
C ARG A 421 8.95 -27.80 39.91
N THR A 422 9.63 -28.90 40.12
CA THR A 422 10.75 -29.44 39.35
C THR A 422 10.32 -30.68 38.55
N THR A 423 10.99 -30.85 37.41
CA THR A 423 11.44 -32.12 36.78
C THR A 423 10.41 -33.20 36.45
N GLU A 424 10.06 -33.35 35.16
CA GLU A 424 9.98 -34.66 34.48
C GLU A 424 9.84 -34.68 32.92
N GLU A 425 10.32 -33.69 32.15
CA GLU A 425 10.15 -33.68 30.67
C GLU A 425 11.44 -33.59 29.84
N GLU A 426 12.46 -34.37 30.19
CA GLU A 426 13.72 -34.45 29.40
C GLU A 426 13.91 -35.74 28.59
N LYS A 427 12.87 -36.56 28.40
CA LYS A 427 12.98 -37.77 27.55
C LYS A 427 12.20 -37.73 26.22
N CYS A 428 11.41 -36.69 25.94
CA CYS A 428 10.66 -36.60 24.67
C CYS A 428 11.37 -35.76 23.57
N LYS A 429 12.48 -35.08 23.87
CA LYS A 429 13.15 -34.15 22.93
C LYS A 429 14.21 -34.77 21.99
N ARG A 430 14.43 -36.08 21.99
CA ARG A 430 15.49 -36.71 21.16
C ARG A 430 15.03 -37.61 20.01
N ARG A 431 13.72 -37.76 19.77
CA ARG A 431 13.20 -38.58 18.65
C ARG A 431 12.60 -37.81 17.47
N LEU A 432 12.37 -36.49 17.59
CA LEU A 432 11.84 -35.69 16.47
C LEU A 432 12.92 -35.05 15.56
N SER A 433 14.19 -35.08 15.95
CA SER A 433 15.26 -34.37 15.21
C SER A 433 15.86 -35.14 14.02
N VAL A 434 15.59 -36.44 13.86
CA VAL A 434 16.25 -37.24 12.80
C VAL A 434 15.42 -37.26 11.51
N ARG A 435 14.08 -37.31 11.62
CA ARG A 435 13.18 -37.33 10.46
C ARG A 435 13.04 -35.98 9.73
N PHE A 436 13.35 -34.89 10.43
CA PHE A 436 13.29 -33.54 9.84
C PHE A 436 14.54 -33.22 8.99
N LEU A 437 15.69 -33.83 9.30
CA LEU A 437 16.93 -33.65 8.54
C LEU A 437 16.99 -34.53 7.28
N GLU A 438 16.38 -35.73 7.30
CA GLU A 438 16.30 -36.59 6.11
C GLU A 438 15.47 -35.95 4.99
N LYS A 439 14.38 -35.24 5.32
CA LYS A 439 13.54 -34.55 4.31
C LYS A 439 14.16 -33.30 3.69
N ILE A 440 15.11 -32.65 4.37
CA ILE A 440 15.82 -31.47 3.84
C ILE A 440 16.91 -31.89 2.84
N MET A 441 17.51 -33.08 3.04
CA MET A 441 18.52 -33.59 2.10
C MET A 441 17.92 -34.06 0.77
N ASP A 442 16.75 -34.69 0.76
CA ASP A 442 16.10 -35.15 -0.48
C ASP A 442 15.67 -33.99 -1.40
N LEU A 443 15.24 -32.85 -0.85
CA LEU A 443 14.90 -31.66 -1.65
C LEU A 443 16.14 -30.97 -2.26
N SER A 444 17.30 -31.09 -1.63
CA SER A 444 18.55 -30.49 -2.12
C SER A 444 19.18 -31.29 -3.27
N MET A 445 19.09 -32.63 -3.24
CA MET A 445 19.60 -33.50 -4.30
C MET A 445 18.80 -33.36 -5.61
N PHE A 446 17.48 -33.18 -5.53
CA PHE A 446 16.63 -33.04 -6.72
C PHE A 446 16.83 -31.69 -7.43
N ARG A 447 17.16 -30.61 -6.69
CA ARG A 447 17.47 -29.30 -7.28
C ARG A 447 18.90 -29.19 -7.85
N LEU A 448 19.85 -29.98 -7.36
CA LEU A 448 21.20 -30.04 -7.93
C LEU A 448 21.23 -30.80 -9.26
N GLN A 449 20.35 -31.78 -9.45
CA GLN A 449 20.32 -32.60 -10.67
C GLN A 449 19.86 -31.82 -11.93
N LEU A 450 19.17 -30.69 -11.77
CA LEU A 450 18.79 -29.80 -12.88
C LEU A 450 19.85 -28.74 -13.23
N PHE A 451 20.83 -28.49 -12.35
CA PHE A 451 21.85 -27.45 -12.56
C PHE A 451 23.16 -27.98 -13.18
N PHE A 452 23.34 -29.31 -13.21
CA PHE A 452 24.57 -29.99 -13.66
C PHE A 452 24.57 -30.41 -15.13
N TYR A 453 24.26 -29.50 -16.05
CA TYR A 453 24.52 -29.73 -17.48
C TYR A 453 25.63 -28.85 -18.07
N ASN A 454 26.27 -27.96 -17.31
CA ASN A 454 27.38 -27.17 -17.81
C ASN A 454 28.41 -26.82 -16.73
N ASN A 455 29.67 -27.24 -16.98
CA ASN A 455 30.95 -26.82 -16.39
C ASN A 455 31.68 -27.78 -15.44
N HIS A 456 32.96 -27.99 -15.79
CA HIS A 456 33.88 -29.01 -15.31
C HIS A 456 34.66 -28.64 -14.03
N PHE A 457 34.28 -27.57 -13.32
CA PHE A 457 35.05 -27.04 -12.18
C PHE A 457 34.61 -27.52 -10.78
N SER A 458 33.55 -28.34 -10.70
CA SER A 458 32.87 -28.62 -9.42
C SER A 458 33.37 -29.88 -8.68
N PHE A 459 34.33 -30.63 -9.20
CA PHE A 459 34.78 -31.89 -8.58
C PHE A 459 35.54 -31.70 -7.26
N ILE A 460 36.14 -30.54 -7.01
CA ILE A 460 36.98 -30.30 -5.81
C ILE A 460 36.14 -29.99 -4.56
N ILE A 461 34.97 -29.38 -4.71
CA ILE A 461 34.11 -28.98 -3.58
C ILE A 461 33.36 -30.18 -2.99
N ILE A 462 32.97 -31.15 -3.85
CA ILE A 462 32.27 -32.37 -3.42
C ILE A 462 33.17 -33.24 -2.53
N TYR A 463 34.47 -33.34 -2.83
CA TYR A 463 35.41 -34.15 -2.04
C TYR A 463 35.57 -33.64 -0.61
N ILE A 464 35.53 -32.31 -0.41
CA ILE A 464 35.67 -31.67 0.92
C ILE A 464 34.41 -31.87 1.77
N ILE A 465 33.22 -31.88 1.16
CA ILE A 465 31.95 -32.02 1.90
C ILE A 465 31.73 -33.48 2.32
N VAL A 466 32.02 -34.45 1.44
CA VAL A 466 31.87 -35.88 1.75
C VAL A 466 32.87 -36.32 2.83
N HIS A 467 34.11 -35.83 2.78
CA HIS A 467 35.12 -36.21 3.76
C HIS A 467 34.84 -35.65 5.17
N ASN A 468 34.22 -34.48 5.28
CA ASN A 468 33.82 -33.91 6.58
C ASN A 468 32.58 -34.60 7.17
N TYR A 469 31.68 -35.13 6.33
CA TYR A 469 30.52 -35.88 6.79
C TYR A 469 30.90 -37.25 7.38
N ASP A 470 31.87 -37.95 6.77
CA ASP A 470 32.37 -39.23 7.27
C ASP A 470 33.16 -39.10 8.59
N LEU A 471 33.78 -37.94 8.84
CA LEU A 471 34.43 -37.63 10.11
C LEU A 471 33.41 -37.34 11.24
N ALA A 472 32.26 -36.75 10.91
CA ALA A 472 31.20 -36.48 11.87
C ALA A 472 30.46 -37.77 12.32
N LYS A 473 30.36 -38.76 11.43
CA LYS A 473 29.69 -40.04 11.69
C LYS A 473 30.47 -40.99 12.60
N LYS A 474 31.79 -40.79 12.73
CA LYS A 474 32.67 -41.61 13.59
C LYS A 474 32.81 -41.12 15.04
N LYS A 475 32.17 -40.00 15.40
CA LYS A 475 32.28 -39.39 16.74
C LYS A 475 31.00 -39.39 17.57
N TYR A 476 29.95 -40.08 17.13
CA TYR A 476 28.67 -40.21 17.83
C TYR A 476 28.15 -41.64 17.82
#